data_AF-A0A1Q9NUA8-F1
#
_entry.id   AF-A0A1Q9NUA8-F1
#
_cell.length_a   1.000
_cell.length_b   1.000
_cell.length_c   1.000
_cell.angle_alpha   90.00
_cell.angle_beta   90.00
_cell.angle_gamma   90.00
#
_symmetry.space_group_name_H-M   'P 1'
#
loop_
_entity.id
_entity.type
_entity.pdbx_description
1 polymer ?
#
loop_
_entity_poly.entity_id
_entity_poly.type
_entity_poly.pdbx_seq_one_letter_code
_entity_poly.pdbx_strand_id
1 'polypeptide(L)'
;MPTKDSSFREPKVTTSILASIPDCLHNMLQENVQRTKERRTSILVSSNNLANRFILERWRIRSSQRRRYKNLFSTIRKQCRALFRNYLSRGNIVWKNQNSEFSFGVFKFDEVRGNLILGFVPPCGYLNWRFVSDKA
;
A
#
# COMPACT_ATOMS: atom_id res chain seq x y z
N MET A 1 22.95 40.87 8.01
CA MET A 1 21.60 40.30 7.79
C MET A 1 21.71 39.18 6.76
N PRO A 2 21.74 37.89 7.12
CA PRO A 2 21.73 36.84 6.12
C PRO A 2 20.28 36.57 5.70
N THR A 3 19.94 36.95 4.46
CA THR A 3 18.71 36.55 3.77
C THR A 3 18.76 35.04 3.53
N LYS A 4 18.10 34.29 4.42
CA LYS A 4 17.99 32.84 4.29
C LYS A 4 16.82 32.52 3.35
N ASP A 5 17.08 32.60 2.04
CA ASP A 5 16.23 31.94 1.05
C ASP A 5 16.33 30.43 1.25
N SER A 6 15.56 29.89 2.19
CA SER A 6 15.25 28.46 2.19
C SER A 6 14.24 28.23 1.07
N SER A 7 14.71 28.19 -0.18
CA SER A 7 13.87 27.80 -1.31
C SER A 7 13.26 26.44 -1.00
N PHE A 8 11.96 26.44 -0.69
CA PHE A 8 11.26 25.21 -0.36
C PHE A 8 11.28 24.31 -1.59
N ARG A 9 11.86 23.12 -1.46
CA ARG A 9 11.89 22.11 -2.52
C ARG A 9 11.11 20.90 -2.07
N GLU A 10 10.08 20.54 -2.84
CA GLU A 10 9.39 19.28 -2.64
C GLU A 10 10.33 18.10 -2.93
N PRO A 11 10.17 16.96 -2.23
CA PRO A 11 10.93 15.75 -2.54
C PRO A 11 10.69 15.29 -3.98
N LYS A 12 11.76 14.92 -4.67
CA LYS A 12 11.66 14.33 -6.01
C LYS A 12 11.18 12.88 -5.92
N VAL A 13 10.20 12.55 -6.76
CA VAL A 13 9.66 11.19 -6.89
C VAL A 13 10.29 10.54 -8.12
N THR A 14 11.07 9.49 -7.93
CA THR A 14 11.66 8.69 -9.01
C THR A 14 10.81 7.45 -9.30
N THR A 15 11.00 6.84 -10.47
CA THR A 15 10.34 5.56 -10.83
C THR A 15 10.69 4.45 -9.84
N SER A 16 11.94 4.37 -9.39
CA SER A 16 12.39 3.42 -8.37
C SER A 16 11.67 3.57 -7.04
N ILE A 17 11.35 4.81 -6.64
CA ILE A 17 10.56 5.08 -5.43
C ILE A 17 9.11 4.62 -5.64
N LEU A 18 8.53 4.86 -6.81
CA LEU A 18 7.15 4.43 -7.09
C LEU A 18 7.02 2.90 -7.13
N ALA A 19 8.07 2.20 -7.56
CA ALA A 19 8.11 0.75 -7.64
C ALA A 19 8.02 0.06 -6.27
N SER A 20 8.28 0.76 -5.17
CA SER A 20 8.17 0.20 -3.81
C SER A 20 6.82 0.46 -3.12
N ILE A 21 5.87 1.11 -3.80
CA ILE A 21 4.50 1.28 -3.27
C ILE A 21 3.81 -0.09 -3.01
N PRO A 22 3.92 -1.11 -3.89
CA PRO A 22 3.40 -2.45 -3.61
C PRO A 22 3.93 -3.05 -2.30
N ASP A 23 5.21 -2.85 -1.98
CA ASP A 23 5.83 -3.38 -0.76
C ASP A 23 5.22 -2.71 0.49
N CYS A 24 4.94 -1.41 0.43
CA CYS A 24 4.26 -0.69 1.50
C CYS A 24 2.84 -1.23 1.72
N LEU A 25 2.11 -1.57 0.66
CA LEU A 25 0.80 -2.21 0.78
C LEU A 25 0.93 -3.61 1.41
N HIS A 26 1.89 -4.41 0.93
CA HIS A 26 2.11 -5.76 1.43
C HIS A 26 2.39 -5.75 2.94
N ASN A 27 3.32 -4.89 3.40
CA ASN A 27 3.64 -4.73 4.82
C ASN A 27 2.40 -4.33 5.63
N MET A 28 1.60 -3.40 5.10
CA MET A 28 0.36 -2.99 5.76
C MET A 28 -0.65 -4.13 5.88
N LEU A 29 -0.80 -4.97 4.85
CA LEU A 29 -1.69 -6.13 4.90
C LEU A 29 -1.17 -7.17 5.91
N GLN A 30 0.13 -7.46 5.90
CA GLN A 30 0.75 -8.38 6.86
C GLN A 30 0.56 -7.94 8.31
N GLU A 31 0.76 -6.65 8.61
CA GLU A 31 0.52 -6.10 9.94
C GLU A 31 -0.94 -6.25 10.37
N ASN A 32 -1.90 -6.06 9.45
CA ASN A 32 -3.32 -6.24 9.75
C ASN A 32 -3.67 -7.71 10.00
N VAL A 33 -3.09 -8.64 9.21
CA VAL A 33 -3.25 -10.08 9.45
C VAL A 33 -2.72 -10.47 10.82
N GLN A 34 -1.53 -9.99 11.21
CA GLN A 34 -0.92 -10.30 12.51
C GLN A 34 -1.71 -9.74 13.71
N ARG A 35 -2.31 -8.56 13.56
CA ARG A 35 -3.11 -7.92 14.61
C ARG A 35 -4.46 -8.59 14.82
N THR A 36 -5.00 -9.24 13.80
CA THR A 36 -6.34 -9.84 13.85
C THR A 36 -6.23 -11.24 14.44
N LYS A 37 -6.46 -11.38 15.76
CA LYS A 37 -6.48 -12.68 16.46
C LYS A 37 -7.67 -13.56 16.08
N GLU A 38 -8.72 -12.98 15.50
CA GLU A 38 -9.97 -13.65 15.17
C GLU A 38 -10.23 -13.70 13.65
N ARG A 39 -10.85 -14.80 13.22
CA ARG A 39 -11.04 -15.23 11.84
C ARG A 39 -11.72 -14.21 10.90
N ARG A 40 -11.38 -14.33 9.61
CA ARG A 40 -12.22 -14.07 8.41
C ARG A 40 -12.65 -12.64 8.06
N THR A 41 -12.15 -11.60 8.72
CA THR A 41 -12.51 -10.24 8.28
C THR A 41 -11.67 -9.82 7.07
N SER A 42 -12.33 -9.29 6.04
CA SER A 42 -11.66 -8.65 4.92
C SER A 42 -10.92 -7.40 5.41
N ILE A 43 -9.67 -7.23 5.04
CA ILE A 43 -8.89 -6.04 5.37
C ILE A 43 -9.26 -4.94 4.38
N LEU A 44 -9.85 -3.85 4.86
CA LEU A 44 -10.21 -2.72 4.02
C LEU A 44 -9.05 -1.73 3.95
N VAL A 45 -8.59 -1.45 2.74
CA VAL A 45 -7.55 -0.44 2.49
C VAL A 45 -8.04 0.52 1.43
N SER A 46 -7.83 1.81 1.66
CA SER A 46 -8.06 2.84 0.64
C SER A 46 -6.76 3.31 -0.01
N SER A 47 -6.84 3.65 -1.29
CA SER A 47 -5.70 4.16 -2.08
C SER A 47 -5.08 5.43 -1.46
N ASN A 48 -5.90 6.30 -0.86
CA ASN A 48 -5.41 7.46 -0.12
C ASN A 48 -4.71 7.08 1.20
N ASN A 49 -5.22 6.07 1.92
CA ASN A 49 -4.55 5.59 3.13
C ASN A 49 -3.16 5.05 2.79
N LEU A 50 -3.05 4.19 1.77
CA LEU A 50 -1.76 3.68 1.27
C LEU A 50 -0.82 4.83 0.89
N ALA A 51 -1.32 5.81 0.10
CA ALA A 51 -0.50 6.96 -0.29
C ALA A 51 0.00 7.77 0.90
N ASN A 52 -0.86 8.03 1.89
CA ASN A 52 -0.48 8.78 3.09
C ASN A 52 0.54 8.00 3.93
N ARG A 53 0.35 6.68 4.09
CA ARG A 53 1.30 5.80 4.79
C ARG A 53 2.66 5.79 4.11
N PHE A 54 2.69 5.58 2.79
CA PHE A 54 3.91 5.60 1.99
C PHE A 54 4.66 6.92 2.12
N ILE A 55 3.96 8.06 2.02
CA ILE A 55 4.57 9.39 2.15
C ILE A 55 5.15 9.60 3.55
N LEU A 56 4.43 9.16 4.59
CA LEU A 56 4.86 9.28 5.97
C LEU A 56 6.10 8.43 6.26
N GLU A 57 6.13 7.17 5.82
CA GLU A 57 7.27 6.27 6.03
C GLU A 57 8.51 6.79 5.30
N ARG A 58 8.35 7.27 4.07
CA ARG A 58 9.47 7.65 3.21
C ARG A 58 10.05 9.04 3.53
N TRP A 59 9.20 10.03 3.79
CA TRP A 59 9.63 11.43 3.96
C TRP A 59 9.24 12.05 5.30
N ARG A 60 8.58 11.30 6.19
CA ARG A 60 8.04 11.81 7.47
C ARG A 60 7.05 12.99 7.29
N ILE A 61 6.46 13.11 6.11
CA ILE A 61 5.49 14.15 5.78
C ILE A 61 4.08 13.66 6.14
N ARG A 62 3.37 14.43 6.96
CA ARG A 62 2.00 14.11 7.40
C ARG A 62 0.96 14.60 6.40
N SER A 63 -0.20 13.97 6.38
CA SER A 63 -1.35 14.37 5.55
C SER A 63 -1.81 15.81 5.78
N SER A 64 -1.64 16.34 6.98
CA SER A 64 -1.91 17.76 7.31
C SER A 64 -1.05 18.74 6.49
N GLN A 65 0.13 18.31 6.04
CA GLN A 65 1.05 19.10 5.24
C GLN A 65 0.75 19.02 3.73
N ARG A 66 -0.35 18.38 3.32
CA ARG A 66 -0.70 18.15 1.91
C ARG A 66 -0.74 19.42 1.06
N ARG A 67 -1.17 20.57 1.63
CA ARG A 67 -1.19 21.84 0.90
C ARG A 67 0.22 22.29 0.48
N ARG A 68 1.21 22.04 1.35
CA ARG A 68 2.61 22.40 1.14
C ARG A 68 3.31 21.46 0.15
N TYR A 69 2.96 20.17 0.16
CA TYR A 69 3.56 19.14 -0.70
C TYR A 69 2.59 18.62 -1.77
N LYS A 70 1.86 19.54 -2.44
CA LYS A 70 0.72 19.20 -3.29
C LYS A 70 1.10 18.24 -4.40
N ASN A 71 2.27 18.43 -5.03
CA ASN A 71 2.69 17.63 -6.18
C ASN A 71 3.11 16.23 -5.75
N LEU A 72 3.83 16.09 -4.64
CA LEU A 72 4.15 14.81 -4.01
C LEU A 72 2.88 14.00 -3.75
N PHE A 73 1.92 14.57 -3.00
CA PHE A 73 0.67 13.87 -2.66
C PHE A 73 -0.15 13.51 -3.91
N SER A 74 -0.21 14.40 -4.90
CA SER A 74 -0.94 14.15 -6.15
C SER A 74 -0.33 12.97 -6.92
N THR A 75 0.99 12.97 -7.09
CA THR A 75 1.73 11.94 -7.82
C THR A 75 1.58 10.57 -7.17
N ILE A 76 1.85 10.46 -5.86
CA ILE A 76 1.74 9.18 -5.15
C ILE A 76 0.30 8.66 -5.18
N ARG A 77 -0.71 9.52 -4.97
CA ARG A 77 -2.11 9.10 -5.04
C ARG A 77 -2.53 8.63 -6.43
N LYS A 78 -2.00 9.22 -7.50
CA LYS A 78 -2.24 8.73 -8.87
C LYS A 78 -1.71 7.31 -9.03
N GLN A 79 -0.50 7.05 -8.53
CA GLN A 79 0.11 5.73 -8.61
C GLN A 79 -0.60 4.69 -7.76
N CYS A 80 -0.95 5.01 -6.50
CA CYS A 80 -1.73 4.09 -5.65
C CYS A 80 -3.10 3.74 -6.28
N ARG A 81 -3.78 4.69 -6.91
CA ARG A 81 -5.04 4.42 -7.63
C ARG A 81 -4.84 3.51 -8.84
N ALA A 82 -3.79 3.74 -9.62
CA ALA A 82 -3.45 2.88 -10.76
C ALA A 82 -3.15 1.44 -10.29
N LEU A 83 -2.37 1.31 -9.21
CA LEU A 83 -2.08 0.03 -8.57
C LEU A 83 -3.35 -0.67 -8.11
N PHE A 84 -4.25 0.03 -7.42
CA PHE A 84 -5.50 -0.54 -6.94
C PHE A 84 -6.41 -0.99 -8.08
N ARG A 85 -6.50 -0.22 -9.17
CA ARG A 85 -7.25 -0.65 -10.36
C ARG A 85 -6.65 -1.92 -10.97
N ASN A 86 -5.32 -2.01 -11.03
CA ASN A 86 -4.65 -3.21 -11.50
C ASN A 86 -4.97 -4.43 -10.63
N TYR A 87 -4.88 -4.30 -9.30
CA TYR A 87 -5.24 -5.39 -8.39
C TYR A 87 -6.71 -5.77 -8.44
N LEU A 88 -7.60 -4.78 -8.55
CA LEU A 88 -9.02 -5.05 -8.74
C LEU A 88 -9.29 -5.82 -10.04
N SER A 89 -8.61 -5.46 -11.15
CA SER A 89 -8.77 -6.19 -12.42
C SER A 89 -8.24 -7.63 -12.37
N ARG A 90 -7.25 -7.90 -11.52
CA ARG A 90 -6.72 -9.26 -11.33
C ARG A 90 -7.61 -10.11 -10.43
N GLY A 91 -8.35 -9.49 -9.50
CA GLY A 91 -9.21 -10.18 -8.54
C GLY A 91 -8.45 -10.94 -7.44
N ASN A 92 -7.17 -11.19 -7.63
CA ASN A 92 -6.26 -11.73 -6.63
C ASN A 92 -4.86 -11.11 -6.74
N ILE A 93 -4.13 -11.19 -5.64
CA ILE A 93 -2.72 -10.82 -5.57
C ILE A 93 -1.96 -11.91 -4.83
N VAL A 94 -0.75 -12.18 -5.29
CA VAL A 94 0.13 -13.21 -4.73
C VAL A 94 1.51 -12.61 -4.55
N TRP A 95 2.00 -12.61 -3.32
CA TRP A 95 3.37 -12.25 -2.99
C TRP A 95 4.13 -13.50 -2.56
N LYS A 96 5.21 -13.79 -3.28
CA LYS A 96 6.12 -14.88 -2.95
C LYS A 96 7.31 -14.30 -2.20
N ASN A 97 7.56 -14.84 -1.01
CA ASN A 97 8.80 -14.67 -0.27
C ASN A 97 9.52 -16.02 -0.22
N GLN A 98 10.83 -16.03 0.10
CA GLN A 98 11.67 -17.23 0.01
C GLN A 98 11.04 -18.47 0.69
N ASN A 99 10.33 -18.29 1.81
CA ASN A 99 9.74 -19.39 2.58
C ASN A 99 8.19 -19.34 2.67
N SER A 100 7.52 -18.41 1.98
CA SER A 100 6.07 -18.22 2.16
C SER A 100 5.40 -17.55 0.96
N GLU A 101 4.16 -17.97 0.68
CA GLU A 101 3.30 -17.37 -0.33
C GLU A 101 2.10 -16.71 0.36
N PHE A 102 1.95 -15.39 0.17
CA PHE A 102 0.81 -14.62 0.66
C PHE A 102 -0.13 -14.34 -0.50
N SER A 103 -1.29 -14.97 -0.50
CA SER A 103 -2.36 -14.66 -1.45
C SER A 103 -3.45 -13.84 -0.77
N PHE A 104 -4.09 -12.93 -1.53
CA PHE A 104 -5.29 -12.23 -1.10
C PHE A 104 -6.27 -12.16 -2.26
N GLY A 105 -7.55 -12.44 -1.99
CA GLY A 105 -8.64 -12.07 -2.88
C GLY A 105 -8.88 -10.57 -2.79
N VAL A 106 -9.16 -9.92 -3.92
CA VAL A 106 -9.32 -8.47 -4.03
C VAL A 106 -10.69 -8.16 -4.60
N PHE A 107 -11.47 -7.34 -3.90
CA PHE A 107 -12.75 -6.84 -4.39
C PHE A 107 -12.90 -5.34 -4.12
N LYS A 108 -13.74 -4.68 -4.92
CA LYS A 108 -14.08 -3.27 -4.71
C LYS A 108 -15.07 -3.18 -3.55
N PHE A 109 -14.71 -2.44 -2.51
CA PHE A 109 -15.61 -2.14 -1.40
C PHE A 109 -16.40 -0.86 -1.67
N ASP A 110 -15.70 0.23 -2.00
CA ASP A 110 -16.31 1.54 -2.24
C ASP A 110 -15.37 2.46 -3.06
N GLU A 111 -15.88 3.58 -3.58
CA GLU A 111 -15.10 4.64 -4.22
C GLU A 111 -15.71 6.03 -3.96
N VAL A 112 -15.03 6.81 -3.11
CA VAL A 112 -15.50 8.16 -2.73
C VAL A 112 -14.56 9.22 -3.30
N ARG A 113 -15.06 10.06 -4.21
CA ARG A 113 -14.30 11.18 -4.83
C ARG A 113 -12.95 10.72 -5.40
N GLY A 114 -12.93 9.56 -6.06
CA GLY A 114 -11.74 8.94 -6.64
C GLY A 114 -10.81 8.23 -5.65
N ASN A 115 -11.17 8.16 -4.36
CA ASN A 115 -10.49 7.30 -3.39
C ASN A 115 -11.05 5.88 -3.47
N LEU A 116 -10.34 5.00 -4.18
CA LEU A 116 -10.73 3.59 -4.29
C LEU A 116 -10.44 2.86 -2.98
N ILE A 117 -11.44 2.17 -2.45
CA ILE A 117 -11.36 1.33 -1.25
C ILE A 117 -11.53 -0.13 -1.70
N LEU A 118 -10.53 -0.94 -1.41
CA LEU A 118 -10.53 -2.36 -1.73
C LEU A 118 -10.59 -3.19 -0.46
N GLY A 119 -11.33 -4.29 -0.53
CA GLY A 119 -11.27 -5.35 0.46
C GLY A 119 -10.27 -6.41 0.02
N PHE A 120 -9.37 -6.76 0.93
CA PHE A 120 -8.38 -7.81 0.79
C PHE A 120 -8.78 -8.97 1.69
N VAL A 121 -9.20 -10.07 1.08
CA VAL A 121 -9.62 -11.27 1.79
C VAL A 121 -8.40 -12.20 1.90
N PRO A 122 -7.87 -12.44 3.11
CA PRO A 122 -6.88 -13.49 3.27
C PRO A 122 -7.56 -14.85 2.99
N PRO A 123 -6.87 -15.82 2.38
CA PRO A 123 -7.41 -17.17 2.22
C PRO A 123 -7.71 -17.73 3.61
N CYS A 124 -8.99 -17.93 3.93
CA CYS A 124 -9.39 -18.45 5.22
C CYS A 124 -10.05 -19.81 5.05
N GLY A 125 -9.48 -20.87 5.63
CA GLY A 125 -10.18 -22.16 5.74
C GLY A 125 -9.29 -23.39 5.81
N TYR A 126 -8.63 -23.76 4.73
CA TYR A 126 -7.85 -25.00 4.64
C TYR A 126 -6.75 -24.82 3.62
N LEU A 127 -5.59 -24.40 4.07
CA LEU A 127 -4.33 -24.84 3.49
C LEU A 127 -3.32 -24.55 4.59
N ASN A 128 -2.82 -25.64 5.17
CA ASN A 128 -1.50 -25.65 5.77
C ASN A 128 -0.64 -24.66 4.99
N TRP A 129 -0.07 -23.70 5.72
CA TRP A 129 1.27 -23.20 5.50
C TRP A 129 2.04 -24.23 4.66
N ARG A 130 2.04 -24.09 3.33
CA ARG A 130 2.97 -24.85 2.52
C ARG A 130 4.27 -24.10 2.70
N PHE A 131 4.99 -24.44 3.77
CA PHE A 131 6.43 -24.38 3.72
C PHE A 131 6.77 -25.11 2.43
N VAL A 132 7.23 -24.38 1.43
CA VAL A 132 8.07 -24.99 0.41
C VAL A 132 9.33 -25.33 1.18
N SER A 133 9.32 -26.48 1.86
CA SER A 133 10.55 -27.14 2.27
C SER A 133 11.17 -27.56 0.97
N ASP A 134 12.08 -26.73 0.46
CA ASP A 134 13.09 -27.19 -0.46
C ASP A 134 13.85 -28.29 0.26
N LYS A 135 13.43 -29.54 0.06
CA LYS A 135 14.32 -30.68 0.21
C LYS A 135 15.21 -30.66 -1.03
N ALA A 136 16.44 -30.21 -0.84
CA ALA A 136 17.60 -30.70 -1.56
C ALA A 136 18.61 -31.18 -0.51
#